data_AF-A0A5D3E8D9-F1
#
_entry.id   AF-A0A5D3E8D9-F1
#
_cell.length_a   1.000
_cell.length_b   1.000
_cell.length_c   1.000
_cell.angle_alpha   90.00
_cell.angle_beta   90.00
_cell.angle_gamma   90.00
#
_symmetry.space_group_name_H-M   'P 1'
#
loop_
_entity.id
_entity.type
_entity.pdbx_description
1 polymer ?
#
loop_
_entity_poly.entity_id
_entity_poly.type
_entity_poly.pdbx_seq_one_letter_code
_entity_poly.pdbx_strand_id
1 'polypeptide(L)'
;MPKKDSTYSRIERALFKDKGEASDILSAREMEIKNRMMLCVSKKMDDPLIEDADLVNFLMHGCAGNAEPVSKSQAYRDIGMINRLVGNIQLAAKAWYRYMIVEGGKKAFKIAIDKGDAKGAAASLDKIGKYTRSDKEDEKFDYSQLIPPSFEPSDDVTLLEGLEVIEDLEEKRKELRNRFKGLISSKAEDIKPIEEKEEDEE
;
A
#
# COMPACT_ATOMS: atom_id res chain seq x y z
N MET A 1 9.33 -15.24 -22.47
CA MET A 1 7.95 -15.28 -23.04
C MET A 1 7.04 -14.44 -22.15
N PRO A 2 6.30 -13.47 -22.68
CA PRO A 2 5.31 -12.75 -21.89
C PRO A 2 4.28 -13.75 -21.33
N LYS A 3 4.03 -13.73 -20.02
CA LYS A 3 3.04 -14.61 -19.37
C LYS A 3 1.69 -14.38 -20.04
N LYS A 4 1.12 -15.44 -20.62
CA LYS A 4 -0.22 -15.43 -21.22
C LYS A 4 -1.21 -14.88 -20.19
N ASP A 5 -1.97 -13.84 -20.56
CA ASP A 5 -2.88 -13.15 -19.65
C ASP A 5 -3.96 -14.15 -19.18
N SER A 6 -3.83 -14.62 -17.94
CA SER A 6 -4.71 -15.68 -17.44
C SER A 6 -6.10 -15.10 -17.19
N THR A 7 -7.14 -15.95 -17.26
CA THR A 7 -8.50 -15.57 -16.85
C THR A 7 -8.52 -14.89 -15.48
N TYR A 8 -7.67 -15.33 -14.55
CA TYR A 8 -7.59 -14.75 -13.20
C TYR A 8 -6.99 -13.34 -13.19
N SER A 9 -5.97 -13.10 -14.00
CA SER A 9 -5.34 -11.78 -14.13
C SER A 9 -6.33 -10.76 -14.71
N ARG A 10 -7.22 -11.20 -15.61
CA ARG A 10 -8.30 -10.37 -16.14
C ARG A 10 -9.38 -10.09 -15.09
N ILE A 11 -9.79 -11.10 -14.32
CA ILE A 11 -10.77 -10.95 -13.23
C ILE A 11 -10.23 -10.02 -12.14
N GLU A 12 -8.96 -10.15 -11.76
CA GLU A 12 -8.30 -9.30 -10.75
C GLU A 12 -8.33 -7.81 -11.16
N ARG A 13 -8.00 -7.48 -12.42
CA ARG A 13 -8.08 -6.11 -12.95
C ARG A 13 -9.51 -5.53 -12.97
N ALA A 14 -10.52 -6.40 -13.01
CA ALA A 14 -11.92 -6.02 -13.10
C ALA A 14 -12.67 -6.22 -11.77
N LEU A 15 -12.00 -6.63 -10.68
CA LEU A 15 -12.65 -7.06 -9.43
C LEU A 15 -13.49 -5.94 -8.81
N PHE A 16 -12.95 -4.72 -8.76
CA PHE A 16 -13.59 -3.54 -8.16
C PHE A 16 -14.31 -2.65 -9.19
N LYS A 17 -14.35 -3.06 -10.46
CA LYS A 17 -15.06 -2.33 -11.50
C LYS A 17 -16.55 -2.63 -11.46
N ASP A 18 -17.35 -1.64 -11.83
CA ASP A 18 -18.80 -1.79 -11.95
C ASP A 18 -19.17 -2.80 -13.05
N LYS A 19 -20.41 -3.31 -13.04
CA LYS A 19 -20.86 -4.35 -13.98
C LYS A 19 -20.67 -3.94 -15.45
N GLY A 20 -20.91 -2.68 -15.80
CA GLY A 20 -20.72 -2.17 -17.16
C GLY A 20 -19.25 -2.28 -17.60
N GLU A 21 -18.35 -1.64 -16.85
CA GLU A 21 -16.91 -1.63 -17.13
C GLU A 21 -16.26 -3.03 -17.05
N ALA A 22 -16.79 -3.91 -16.22
CA ALA A 22 -16.30 -5.28 -16.12
C ALA A 22 -16.73 -6.11 -17.34
N SER A 23 -17.90 -5.84 -17.92
CA SER A 23 -18.39 -6.55 -19.11
C SER A 23 -17.61 -6.25 -20.39
N ASP A 24 -16.93 -5.10 -20.44
CA ASP A 24 -16.03 -4.75 -21.55
C ASP A 24 -14.72 -5.57 -21.55
N ILE A 25 -14.37 -6.15 -20.39
CA ILE A 25 -13.08 -6.82 -20.14
C ILE A 25 -13.26 -8.34 -19.98
N LEU A 26 -14.39 -8.74 -19.39
CA LEU A 26 -14.67 -10.12 -19.00
C LEU A 26 -15.77 -10.72 -19.87
N SER A 27 -15.57 -11.97 -20.27
CA SER A 27 -16.65 -12.76 -20.88
C SER A 27 -17.76 -13.06 -19.87
N ALA A 28 -18.95 -13.45 -20.34
CA ALA A 28 -20.07 -13.83 -19.48
C ALA A 28 -19.70 -14.92 -18.44
N ARG A 29 -18.89 -15.90 -18.86
CA ARG A 29 -18.38 -16.95 -17.96
C ARG A 29 -17.47 -16.39 -16.88
N GLU A 30 -16.65 -15.39 -17.20
CA GLU A 30 -15.71 -14.78 -16.26
C GLU A 30 -16.39 -13.80 -15.31
N MET A 31 -17.45 -13.13 -15.78
CA MET A 31 -18.36 -12.37 -14.94
C MET A 31 -19.02 -13.26 -13.88
N GLU A 32 -19.43 -14.47 -14.26
CA GLU A 32 -20.02 -15.42 -13.31
C GLU A 32 -19.00 -15.91 -12.26
N ILE A 33 -17.75 -16.15 -12.68
CA ILE A 33 -16.65 -16.46 -11.75
C ILE A 33 -16.41 -15.27 -10.81
N LYS A 34 -16.37 -14.03 -11.32
CA LYS A 34 -16.24 -12.80 -10.52
C LYS A 34 -17.38 -12.69 -9.49
N ASN A 35 -18.62 -12.93 -9.89
CA ASN A 35 -19.78 -12.87 -8.99
C ASN A 35 -19.65 -13.88 -7.84
N ARG A 36 -19.34 -15.15 -8.14
CA ARG A 36 -19.11 -16.17 -7.10
C ARG A 36 -17.98 -15.79 -6.15
N MET A 37 -16.87 -15.27 -6.69
CA MET A 37 -15.75 -14.81 -5.87
C MET A 37 -16.17 -13.71 -4.90
N MET A 38 -16.86 -12.68 -5.38
CA MET A 38 -17.34 -11.57 -4.53
C MET A 38 -18.28 -12.05 -3.43
N LEU A 39 -19.19 -12.98 -3.74
CA LEU A 39 -20.11 -13.57 -2.76
C LEU A 39 -19.37 -14.37 -1.69
N CYS A 40 -18.37 -15.18 -2.07
CA CYS A 40 -17.54 -15.90 -1.10
C CYS A 40 -16.69 -14.97 -0.24
N VAL A 41 -16.18 -13.86 -0.81
CA VAL A 41 -15.45 -12.86 -0.02
C VAL A 41 -16.37 -12.20 0.99
N SER A 42 -17.58 -11.79 0.58
CA SER A 42 -18.59 -11.26 1.51
C SER A 42 -18.87 -12.25 2.64
N LYS A 43 -19.06 -13.53 2.29
CA LYS A 43 -19.33 -14.57 3.29
C LYS A 43 -18.16 -14.77 4.26
N LYS A 44 -16.92 -14.72 3.78
CA LYS A 44 -15.71 -14.75 4.62
C LYS A 44 -15.55 -13.46 5.46
N MET A 45 -16.08 -12.32 5.03
CA MET A 45 -16.04 -11.10 5.84
C MET A 45 -17.09 -11.13 6.96
N ASP A 46 -18.27 -11.69 6.70
CA ASP A 46 -19.31 -11.90 7.70
C ASP A 46 -18.89 -12.93 8.76
N ASP A 47 -18.24 -14.01 8.32
CA ASP A 47 -17.67 -15.03 9.19
C ASP A 47 -16.22 -15.35 8.78
N PRO A 48 -15.23 -14.65 9.35
CA PRO A 48 -13.80 -14.87 9.07
C PRO A 48 -13.30 -16.28 9.38
N LEU A 49 -14.06 -17.08 10.13
CA LEU A 49 -13.68 -18.40 10.60
C LEU A 49 -14.36 -19.53 9.84
N ILE A 50 -15.18 -19.19 8.84
CA ILE A 50 -15.87 -20.17 8.01
C ILE A 50 -14.86 -21.16 7.42
N GLU A 51 -15.15 -22.45 7.61
CA GLU A 51 -14.31 -23.51 7.07
C GLU A 51 -14.42 -23.57 5.55
N ASP A 52 -13.33 -23.96 4.88
CA ASP A 52 -13.35 -24.11 3.42
C ASP A 52 -14.38 -25.16 2.98
N ALA A 53 -14.70 -26.16 3.82
CA ALA A 53 -15.77 -27.13 3.56
C ALA A 53 -17.15 -26.46 3.43
N ASP A 54 -17.45 -25.49 4.29
CA ASP A 54 -18.72 -24.76 4.26
C ASP A 54 -18.78 -23.80 3.08
N LEU A 55 -17.66 -23.19 2.72
CA LEU A 55 -17.58 -22.39 1.49
C LEU A 55 -17.73 -23.24 0.22
N VAL A 56 -17.19 -24.46 0.21
CA VAL A 56 -17.43 -25.41 -0.89
C VAL A 56 -18.91 -25.73 -0.99
N ASN A 57 -19.57 -26.04 0.14
CA ASN A 57 -21.00 -26.28 0.17
C ASN A 57 -21.78 -25.06 -0.32
N PHE A 58 -21.40 -23.85 0.10
CA PHE A 58 -22.02 -22.60 -0.34
C PHE A 58 -21.92 -22.40 -1.86
N LEU A 59 -20.75 -22.64 -2.45
CA LEU A 59 -20.53 -22.58 -3.89
C LEU A 59 -21.32 -23.66 -4.66
N MET A 60 -21.35 -24.88 -4.13
CA MET A 60 -22.08 -26.00 -4.74
C MET A 60 -23.60 -25.79 -4.76
N HIS A 61 -24.14 -24.99 -3.84
CA HIS A 61 -25.56 -24.65 -3.79
C HIS A 61 -25.88 -23.30 -4.46
N GLY A 62 -24.96 -22.76 -5.28
CA GLY A 62 -25.20 -21.53 -6.03
C GLY A 62 -25.21 -20.27 -5.18
N CYS A 63 -24.41 -20.22 -4.11
CA CYS A 63 -24.26 -19.02 -3.26
C CYS A 63 -25.59 -18.47 -2.73
N ALA A 64 -26.46 -19.36 -2.25
CA ALA A 64 -27.84 -19.05 -1.83
C ALA A 64 -28.75 -18.50 -2.94
N GLY A 65 -28.56 -18.97 -4.19
CA GLY A 65 -29.36 -18.60 -5.35
C GLY A 65 -28.88 -17.33 -6.08
N ASN A 66 -27.77 -16.75 -5.63
CA ASN A 66 -27.19 -15.55 -6.24
C ASN A 66 -26.18 -15.84 -7.36
N ALA A 67 -25.83 -17.10 -7.57
CA ALA A 67 -24.92 -17.54 -8.62
C ALA A 67 -25.24 -18.96 -9.09
N GLU A 68 -24.68 -19.37 -10.23
CA GLU A 68 -24.82 -20.73 -10.73
C GLU A 68 -24.11 -21.76 -9.82
N PRO A 69 -24.77 -22.89 -9.49
CA PRO A 69 -24.14 -24.01 -8.80
C PRO A 69 -22.92 -24.53 -9.54
N VAL A 70 -21.85 -24.82 -8.80
CA VAL A 70 -20.61 -25.39 -9.36
C VAL A 70 -20.33 -26.79 -8.84
N SER A 71 -19.57 -27.56 -9.61
CA SER A 71 -19.09 -28.87 -9.15
C SER A 71 -18.09 -28.71 -7.99
N LYS A 72 -17.98 -29.74 -7.14
CA LYS A 72 -17.03 -29.76 -6.01
C LYS A 72 -15.60 -29.42 -6.45
N SER A 73 -15.14 -29.98 -7.57
CA SER A 73 -13.80 -29.71 -8.11
C SER A 73 -13.62 -28.27 -8.62
N GLN A 74 -14.70 -27.61 -9.05
CA GLN A 74 -14.65 -26.19 -9.39
C GLN A 74 -14.69 -25.32 -8.13
N ALA A 75 -15.48 -25.68 -7.12
CA ALA A 75 -15.56 -24.95 -5.86
C ALA A 75 -14.20 -24.83 -5.16
N TYR A 76 -13.43 -25.93 -5.05
CA TYR A 76 -12.07 -25.88 -4.49
C TYR A 76 -11.11 -25.01 -5.31
N ARG A 77 -11.25 -25.01 -6.64
CA ARG A 77 -10.46 -24.13 -7.51
C ARG A 77 -10.80 -22.67 -7.23
N ASP A 78 -12.09 -22.33 -7.14
CA ASP A 78 -12.56 -20.98 -6.86
C ASP A 78 -12.07 -20.49 -5.48
N ILE A 79 -12.13 -21.33 -4.44
CA ILE A 79 -11.57 -21.00 -3.10
C ILE A 79 -10.07 -20.73 -3.15
N GLY A 80 -9.30 -21.56 -3.87
CA GLY A 80 -7.87 -21.34 -4.04
C GLY A 80 -7.56 -19.98 -4.67
N MET A 81 -8.40 -19.50 -5.58
CA MET A 81 -8.26 -18.17 -6.18
C MET A 81 -8.68 -17.05 -5.21
N ILE A 82 -9.77 -17.25 -4.47
CA ILE A 82 -10.23 -16.28 -3.46
C ILE A 82 -9.14 -16.03 -2.41
N ASN A 83 -8.52 -17.11 -1.91
CA ASN A 83 -7.44 -17.03 -0.94
C ASN A 83 -6.19 -16.33 -1.51
N ARG A 84 -6.00 -16.33 -2.84
CA ARG A 84 -4.93 -15.56 -3.50
C ARG A 84 -5.27 -14.08 -3.60
N LEU A 85 -6.54 -13.73 -3.83
CA LEU A 85 -7.01 -12.35 -3.96
C LEU A 85 -7.09 -11.61 -2.62
N VAL A 86 -7.64 -12.25 -1.59
CA VAL A 86 -7.85 -11.62 -0.28
C VAL A 86 -6.69 -11.90 0.70
N GLY A 87 -5.75 -12.75 0.30
CA GLY A 87 -4.76 -13.33 1.20
C GLY A 87 -5.36 -14.41 2.09
N ASN A 88 -4.51 -15.16 2.80
CA ASN A 88 -5.00 -16.17 3.73
C ASN A 88 -5.57 -15.47 4.98
N ILE A 89 -6.88 -15.24 4.98
CA ILE A 89 -7.62 -14.67 6.10
C ILE A 89 -7.38 -15.48 7.38
N GLN A 90 -6.96 -16.76 7.34
CA GLN A 90 -6.62 -17.51 8.56
C GLN A 90 -5.41 -16.94 9.32
N LEU A 91 -4.44 -16.32 8.63
CA LEU A 91 -3.36 -15.59 9.30
C LEU A 91 -3.90 -14.31 9.96
N ALA A 92 -4.79 -13.61 9.27
CA ALA A 92 -5.58 -12.54 9.86
C ALA A 92 -6.49 -13.07 10.99
N ALA A 93 -6.92 -14.33 10.96
CA ALA A 93 -7.77 -14.94 11.97
C ALA A 93 -7.05 -15.04 13.30
N LYS A 94 -5.75 -15.31 13.35
CA LYS A 94 -5.00 -15.27 14.63
C LYS A 94 -4.98 -13.87 15.22
N ALA A 95 -4.76 -12.84 14.40
CA ALA A 95 -4.82 -11.44 14.84
C ALA A 95 -6.25 -11.02 15.24
N TRP A 96 -7.26 -11.50 14.51
CA TRP A 96 -8.67 -11.31 14.81
C TRP A 96 -9.11 -12.01 16.10
N TYR A 97 -8.71 -13.26 16.33
CA TYR A 97 -8.93 -13.97 17.58
C TYR A 97 -8.24 -13.25 18.74
N ARG A 98 -7.01 -12.75 18.53
CA ARG A 98 -6.33 -11.91 19.53
C ARG A 98 -7.18 -10.67 19.84
N TYR A 99 -7.66 -9.97 18.82
CA TYR A 99 -8.55 -8.83 18.98
C TYR A 99 -9.84 -9.19 19.74
N MET A 100 -10.55 -10.23 19.31
CA MET A 100 -11.79 -10.71 19.92
C MET A 100 -11.60 -11.12 21.39
N ILE A 101 -10.51 -11.81 21.70
CA ILE A 101 -10.17 -12.20 23.07
C ILE A 101 -9.83 -10.97 23.91
N VAL A 102 -9.09 -10.00 23.36
CA VAL A 102 -8.74 -8.75 24.05
C VAL A 102 -9.99 -7.91 24.31
N GLU A 103 -10.87 -7.74 23.32
CA GLU A 103 -12.13 -7.01 23.47
C GLU A 103 -13.10 -7.71 24.45
N GLY A 104 -13.21 -9.04 24.37
CA GLY A 104 -13.96 -9.83 25.33
C GLY A 104 -13.39 -9.68 26.75
N GLY A 105 -12.07 -9.71 26.88
CA GLY A 105 -11.34 -9.50 28.14
C GLY A 105 -11.59 -8.11 28.74
N LYS A 106 -11.61 -7.05 27.91
CA LYS A 106 -11.92 -5.69 28.37
C LYS A 106 -13.34 -5.59 28.93
N LYS A 107 -14.33 -6.20 28.26
CA LYS A 107 -15.72 -6.25 28.73
C LYS A 107 -15.83 -7.05 30.03
N ALA A 108 -15.19 -8.21 30.12
CA ALA A 108 -15.17 -9.04 31.31
C ALA A 108 -14.52 -8.32 32.51
N PHE A 109 -13.40 -7.62 32.27
CA PHE A 109 -12.73 -6.80 33.27
C PHE A 109 -13.66 -5.73 33.82
N LYS A 110 -14.36 -4.98 32.96
CA LYS A 110 -15.32 -3.96 33.37
C LYS A 110 -16.43 -4.54 34.27
N ILE A 111 -17.04 -5.64 33.84
CA ILE A 111 -18.07 -6.34 34.62
C ILE A 111 -17.54 -6.82 35.98
N ALA A 112 -16.30 -7.30 36.03
CA ALA A 112 -15.67 -7.77 37.27
C ALA A 112 -15.41 -6.62 38.25
N ILE A 113 -14.93 -5.47 37.76
CA ILE A 113 -14.77 -4.25 38.57
C ILE A 113 -16.11 -3.76 39.11
N ASP A 114 -17.14 -3.68 38.25
CA ASP A 114 -18.49 -3.24 38.65
C ASP A 114 -19.11 -4.13 39.73
N LYS A 115 -18.75 -5.43 39.73
CA LYS A 115 -19.22 -6.43 40.72
C LYS A 115 -18.31 -6.55 41.95
N GLY A 116 -17.19 -5.83 42.02
CA GLY A 116 -16.19 -5.98 43.08
C GLY A 116 -15.45 -7.33 43.07
N ASP A 117 -15.46 -8.05 41.94
CA ASP A 117 -14.75 -9.33 41.78
C ASP A 117 -13.29 -9.08 41.35
N ALA A 118 -12.42 -8.87 42.35
CA ALA A 118 -11.00 -8.67 42.13
C ALA A 118 -10.31 -9.88 41.44
N LYS A 119 -10.80 -11.11 41.66
CA LYS A 119 -10.23 -12.31 41.02
C LYS A 119 -10.59 -12.37 39.55
N GLY A 120 -11.85 -12.09 39.20
CA GLY A 120 -12.31 -11.98 37.82
C GLY A 120 -11.61 -10.87 37.05
N ALA A 121 -11.35 -9.74 37.71
CA ALA A 121 -10.59 -8.63 37.13
C ALA A 121 -9.13 -9.03 36.83
N ALA A 122 -8.45 -9.66 37.79
CA ALA A 122 -7.07 -10.14 37.62
C ALA A 122 -6.95 -11.20 36.52
N ALA A 123 -7.90 -12.15 36.45
CA ALA A 123 -7.93 -13.18 35.41
C ALA A 123 -8.14 -12.57 34.00
N SER A 124 -8.98 -11.54 33.89
CA SER A 124 -9.20 -10.84 32.62
C SER A 124 -7.94 -10.11 32.15
N LEU A 125 -7.23 -9.45 33.07
CA LEU A 125 -5.96 -8.77 32.77
C LEU A 125 -4.84 -9.76 32.36
N ASP A 126 -4.74 -10.92 33.02
CA ASP A 126 -3.79 -11.97 32.65
C ASP A 126 -4.01 -12.44 31.20
N LYS A 127 -5.27 -12.64 30.80
CA LYS A 127 -5.60 -13.02 29.43
C LYS A 127 -5.27 -11.90 28.44
N ILE A 128 -5.62 -10.65 28.75
CA ILE A 128 -5.27 -9.52 27.90
C ILE A 128 -3.74 -9.46 27.68
N GLY A 129 -2.96 -9.48 28.77
CA GLY A 129 -1.49 -9.41 28.72
C GLY A 129 -0.85 -10.52 27.88
N LYS A 130 -1.30 -11.76 28.05
CA LYS A 130 -0.81 -12.91 27.26
C LYS A 130 -1.09 -12.77 25.77
N TYR A 131 -2.29 -12.32 25.40
CA TYR A 131 -2.66 -12.20 24.00
C TYR A 131 -2.10 -10.94 23.34
N THR A 132 -1.81 -9.88 24.09
CA THR A 132 -1.05 -8.71 23.61
C THR A 132 0.47 -8.95 23.58
N ARG A 133 0.96 -10.09 24.09
CA ARG A 133 2.39 -10.40 24.29
C ARG A 133 3.09 -9.39 25.20
N SER A 134 2.35 -8.74 26.10
CA SER A 134 2.92 -7.78 27.06
C SER A 134 3.82 -8.45 28.10
N ASP A 135 3.77 -9.78 28.19
CA ASP A 135 4.64 -10.64 28.99
C ASP A 135 5.95 -11.02 28.30
N LYS A 136 6.10 -10.72 27.00
CA LYS A 136 7.28 -11.08 26.20
C LYS A 136 8.12 -9.86 25.88
N GLU A 137 9.42 -10.07 25.68
CA GLU A 137 10.29 -9.04 25.11
C GLU A 137 9.82 -8.67 23.70
N ASP A 138 9.91 -7.38 23.39
CA ASP A 138 9.65 -6.86 22.06
C ASP A 138 10.63 -7.48 21.06
N GLU A 139 10.13 -7.81 19.86
CA GLU A 139 10.98 -8.27 18.77
C GLU A 139 11.94 -7.14 18.40
N LYS A 140 13.24 -7.35 18.66
CA LYS A 140 14.28 -6.39 18.29
C LYS A 140 14.26 -6.22 16.77
N PHE A 141 14.19 -4.96 16.33
CA PHE A 141 14.28 -4.64 14.92
C PHE A 141 15.60 -5.16 14.34
N ASP A 142 15.52 -5.89 13.23
CA ASP A 142 16.71 -6.40 12.55
C ASP A 142 17.37 -5.27 11.76
N TYR A 143 18.29 -4.57 12.41
CA TYR A 143 19.05 -3.47 11.80
C TYR A 143 19.87 -3.90 10.59
N SER A 144 20.11 -5.21 10.37
CA SER A 144 20.81 -5.68 9.17
C SER A 144 20.02 -5.45 7.88
N GLN A 145 18.69 -5.34 7.97
CA GLN A 145 17.81 -5.05 6.83
C GLN A 145 17.78 -3.55 6.49
N LEU A 146 18.27 -2.70 7.40
CA LEU A 146 18.33 -1.26 7.19
C LEU A 146 19.59 -0.91 6.40
N ILE A 147 19.61 -1.23 5.11
CA ILE A 147 20.72 -0.88 4.22
C ILE A 147 20.57 0.61 3.87
N PRO A 148 21.50 1.49 4.26
CA PRO A 148 21.47 2.88 3.85
C PRO A 148 21.58 2.97 2.33
N PRO A 149 20.86 3.90 1.68
CA PRO A 149 21.07 4.16 0.26
C PRO A 149 22.54 4.54 0.04
N SER A 150 23.17 3.89 -0.94
CA SER A 150 24.50 4.27 -1.39
C SER A 150 24.38 5.53 -2.25
N PHE A 151 24.90 6.64 -1.74
CA PHE A 151 25.06 7.86 -2.54
C PHE A 151 26.46 7.84 -3.13
N GLU A 152 26.57 7.54 -4.41
CA GLU A 152 27.80 7.80 -5.16
C GLU A 152 27.73 9.24 -5.70
N PRO A 153 28.64 10.14 -5.27
CA PRO A 153 28.75 11.44 -5.90
C PRO A 153 29.17 11.21 -7.36
N SER A 154 28.31 11.60 -8.28
CA SER A 154 28.59 11.56 -9.71
C SER A 154 28.73 12.98 -10.24
N ASP A 155 29.74 13.20 -11.05
CA ASP A 155 29.94 14.46 -11.79
C ASP A 155 29.04 14.54 -13.03
N ASP A 156 28.27 13.49 -13.32
CA ASP A 156 27.33 13.46 -14.44
C ASP A 156 26.05 14.22 -14.10
N VAL A 157 25.92 15.39 -14.71
CA VAL A 157 24.79 16.31 -14.52
C VAL A 157 23.47 15.73 -15.06
N THR A 158 23.51 14.71 -15.94
CA THR A 158 22.29 14.07 -16.49
C THR A 158 21.53 13.22 -15.47
N LEU A 159 22.17 12.88 -14.35
CA LEU A 159 21.55 12.14 -13.25
C LEU A 159 20.59 12.99 -12.40
N LEU A 160 20.63 14.31 -12.57
CA LEU A 160 19.70 15.24 -11.93
C LEU A 160 18.39 15.30 -12.72
N GLU A 161 17.29 14.89 -12.12
CA GLU A 161 15.96 15.03 -12.71
C GLU A 161 15.61 16.52 -12.92
N GLY A 162 15.08 16.85 -14.11
CA GLY A 162 14.61 18.20 -14.46
C GLY A 162 15.58 19.06 -15.27
N LEU A 163 16.74 18.53 -15.67
CA LEU A 163 17.62 19.19 -16.64
C LEU A 163 17.31 18.72 -18.06
N GLU A 164 16.89 19.66 -18.91
CA GLU A 164 16.71 19.40 -20.34
C GLU A 164 18.08 19.38 -21.04
N VAL A 165 18.30 18.38 -21.89
CA VAL A 165 19.52 18.28 -22.70
C VAL A 165 19.51 19.41 -23.72
N ILE A 166 20.56 20.25 -23.71
CA ILE A 166 20.77 21.26 -24.75
C ILE A 166 21.41 20.55 -25.94
N GLU A 167 20.65 20.39 -27.03
CA GLU A 167 21.10 19.67 -28.24
C GLU A 167 22.33 20.33 -28.89
N ASP A 168 22.34 21.66 -29.02
CA ASP A 168 23.46 22.42 -29.62
C ASP A 168 24.09 23.40 -28.61
N LEU A 169 25.10 22.91 -27.91
CA LEU A 169 25.78 23.64 -26.84
C LEU A 169 26.53 24.88 -27.36
N GLU A 170 27.09 24.83 -28.57
CA GLU A 170 27.91 25.93 -29.10
C GLU A 170 27.05 27.10 -29.57
N GLU A 171 25.94 26.81 -30.23
CA GLU A 171 25.01 27.86 -30.68
C GLU A 171 24.37 28.57 -29.48
N LYS A 172 23.97 27.80 -28.45
CA LYS A 172 23.43 28.36 -27.19
C LYS A 172 24.46 29.22 -26.45
N ARG A 173 25.74 28.82 -26.44
CA ARG A 173 26.84 29.65 -25.89
C ARG A 173 26.98 30.97 -26.62
N LYS A 174 26.84 30.98 -27.95
CA LYS A 174 26.95 32.19 -28.78
C LYS A 174 25.77 33.13 -28.54
N GLU A 175 24.54 32.61 -28.48
CA GLU A 175 23.35 33.37 -28.11
C GLU A 175 23.50 34.05 -26.74
N LEU A 176 23.89 33.28 -25.72
CA LEU A 176 24.02 33.78 -24.36
C LEU A 176 25.13 34.84 -24.27
N ARG A 177 26.30 34.60 -24.90
CA ARG A 177 27.37 35.61 -24.95
C ARG A 177 26.89 36.90 -25.57
N ASN A 178 26.15 36.85 -26.68
CA ASN A 178 25.61 38.04 -27.33
C ASN A 178 24.58 38.77 -26.44
N ARG A 179 23.67 38.01 -25.81
CA ARG A 179 22.66 38.55 -24.89
C ARG A 179 23.28 39.26 -23.68
N PHE A 180 24.30 38.65 -23.07
CA PHE A 180 24.98 39.23 -21.91
C PHE A 180 25.95 40.36 -22.28
N LYS A 181 26.57 40.33 -23.47
CA LYS A 181 27.42 41.43 -23.95
C LYS A 181 26.64 42.75 -24.09
N GLY A 182 25.38 42.68 -24.54
CA GLY A 182 24.47 43.84 -24.57
C GLY A 182 24.06 44.33 -23.17
N LEU A 183 23.93 43.43 -22.19
CA LEU A 183 23.63 43.77 -20.79
C LEU A 183 24.84 44.43 -20.08
N ILE A 184 26.05 43.94 -20.32
CA ILE A 184 27.27 44.51 -19.77
C ILE A 184 27.52 45.91 -20.35
N SER A 185 27.28 46.10 -21.66
CA SER A 185 27.40 47.41 -22.31
C SER A 185 26.39 48.45 -21.83
N SER A 186 25.24 48.05 -21.29
CA SER A 186 24.17 48.97 -20.87
C SER A 186 24.19 49.31 -19.38
N LYS A 187 24.90 48.53 -18.56
CA LYS A 187 25.06 48.75 -17.11
C LYS A 187 26.49 49.05 -16.66
N ALA A 188 27.44 49.17 -17.58
CA ALA A 188 28.78 49.60 -17.25
C ALA A 188 28.77 51.11 -16.94
N GLU A 189 28.86 51.46 -15.66
CA GLU A 189 29.24 52.81 -15.23
C GLU A 189 30.76 52.88 -15.13
N ASP A 190 31.39 53.76 -15.93
CA ASP A 190 32.81 54.04 -15.82
C ASP A 190 33.10 54.69 -14.45
N ILE A 191 34.04 54.10 -13.70
CA ILE A 191 34.54 54.70 -12.46
C ILE A 191 35.21 56.02 -12.80
N LYS A 192 34.68 57.12 -12.26
CA LYS A 192 35.32 58.44 -12.32
C LYS A 192 36.44 58.49 -11.26
N PRO A 193 37.65 58.96 -11.61
CA PRO A 193 38.71 59.14 -10.63
C PRO A 193 38.25 60.15 -9.57
N ILE A 194 38.48 59.82 -8.31
CA ILE A 194 38.23 60.72 -7.19
C ILE A 194 39.37 61.75 -7.19
N GLU A 195 39.06 63.03 -7.40
CA GLU A 195 40.03 64.12 -7.16
C GLU A 195 40.13 64.32 -5.64
N GLU A 196 41.28 63.95 -5.07
CA GLU A 196 41.61 64.29 -3.69
C GLU A 196 41.69 65.82 -3.58
N LYS A 197 40.76 66.43 -2.85
CA LYS A 197 40.91 67.80 -2.39
C LYS A 197 41.93 67.78 -1.27
N GLU A 198 43.03 68.49 -1.45
CA GLU A 198 43.94 68.87 -0.36
C GLU A 198 43.09 69.52 0.74
N GLU A 199 43.02 68.87 1.90
CA GLU A 199 42.50 69.48 3.12
C GLU A 199 43.54 70.53 3.54
N ASP A 200 43.21 71.81 3.36
CA ASP A 200 43.93 72.91 3.99
C ASP A 200 43.82 72.73 5.52
N GLU A 201 44.95 72.43 6.15
CA GLU A 201 45.13 72.43 7.59
C GLU A 201 45.03 73.89 8.12
N GLU A 202 43.98 74.21 8.87
CA GLU A 202 43.97 75.30 9.88
C GLU A 202 43.22 74.88 11.16
#